data_AF-A0A2N4XK14-F1
#
_entry.id   AF-A0A2N4XK14-F1
#
_cell.length_a   1.000
_cell.length_b   1.000
_cell.length_c   1.000
_cell.angle_alpha   90.00
_cell.angle_beta   90.00
_cell.angle_gamma   90.00
#
_symmetry.space_group_name_H-M   'P 1'
#
loop_
_entity.id
_entity.type
_entity.pdbx_description
1 polymer ?
#
loop_
_entity_poly.entity_id
_entity_poly.type
_entity_poly.pdbx_seq_one_letter_code
_entity_poly.pdbx_strand_id
1 'polypeptide(L)'
;MSGEFSHITVLLNEAVEALAIRPDGVYVDATFGRGGHSGRILAALGAAGRLIAFDRDPRAIEAGRALNDPRLTLVHEPFSAFAGELDALGVGAVDGVLMDLGVSSPQLDDASRGMSFRFDAPLDMRMDPTRGETAAEWLARASVAEISNVLREYGDERFAYAIAKAIDAARQGGNVATTGQLAEIVAATVRTREPGQHPATRTFQALRICVNRELEELSLILPQAVSRLKTEGRLVVIAFHSLEDRIVKRFMRDHAKPPALPKGLPIREAERPQPPLLLVGDAIKPSKAEVAANPRSRSAIMRVAARSASAWEYAG
;
A
#
# COMPACT_ATOMS: atom_id res chain seq x y z
N MET A 1 -29.39 4.00 -15.97
CA MET A 1 -28.14 4.22 -16.71
C MET A 1 -27.00 3.89 -15.77
N SER A 2 -26.38 2.73 -15.94
CA SER A 2 -25.24 2.27 -15.15
C SER A 2 -24.03 3.09 -15.55
N GLY A 3 -23.68 4.09 -14.74
CA GLY A 3 -22.40 4.77 -14.87
C GLY A 3 -21.31 3.77 -14.52
N GLU A 4 -20.64 3.25 -15.53
CA GLU A 4 -19.32 2.64 -15.34
C GLU A 4 -18.43 3.71 -14.74
N PHE A 5 -18.21 3.65 -13.43
CA PHE A 5 -17.11 4.37 -12.81
C PHE A 5 -15.83 3.74 -13.35
N SER A 6 -15.33 4.26 -14.46
CA SER A 6 -14.00 3.95 -14.99
C SER A 6 -13.00 4.15 -13.86
N HIS A 7 -12.26 3.09 -13.53
CA HIS A 7 -11.22 3.14 -12.53
C HIS A 7 -10.10 4.09 -12.99
N ILE A 8 -10.04 5.30 -12.42
CA ILE A 8 -8.97 6.24 -12.70
C ILE A 8 -7.79 5.91 -11.81
N THR A 9 -6.72 5.43 -12.43
CA THR A 9 -5.46 5.11 -11.75
C THR A 9 -4.74 6.38 -11.32
N VAL A 10 -4.27 6.40 -10.08
CA VAL A 10 -3.67 7.59 -9.46
C VAL A 10 -2.20 7.74 -9.90
N LEU A 11 -1.80 8.96 -10.24
CA LEU A 11 -0.44 9.28 -10.71
C LEU A 11 0.05 8.33 -11.82
N LEU A 12 -0.85 7.94 -12.73
CA LEU A 12 -0.59 6.88 -13.70
C LEU A 12 0.63 7.17 -14.58
N ASN A 13 0.69 8.37 -15.16
CA ASN A 13 1.78 8.73 -16.07
C ASN A 13 3.07 8.96 -15.28
N GLU A 14 2.99 9.71 -14.19
CA GLU A 14 4.11 10.07 -13.34
C GLU A 14 4.81 8.81 -12.79
N ALA A 15 4.04 7.82 -12.32
CA ALA A 15 4.59 6.58 -11.79
C ALA A 15 5.29 5.74 -12.87
N VAL A 16 4.69 5.62 -14.05
CA VAL A 16 5.23 4.83 -15.17
C VAL A 16 6.47 5.51 -15.77
N GLU A 17 6.47 6.83 -15.90
CA GLU A 17 7.63 7.61 -16.32
C GLU A 17 8.79 7.48 -15.30
N ALA A 18 8.47 7.53 -14.00
CA ALA A 18 9.45 7.38 -12.93
C ALA A 18 10.13 6.01 -12.88
N LEU A 19 9.50 4.96 -13.42
CA LEU A 19 10.09 3.62 -13.55
C LEU A 19 11.21 3.56 -14.60
N ALA A 20 11.33 4.56 -15.48
CA ALA A 20 12.32 4.61 -16.55
C ALA A 20 12.37 3.30 -17.37
N ILE A 21 11.21 2.90 -17.89
CA ILE A 21 11.01 1.57 -18.48
C ILE A 21 11.93 1.33 -19.67
N ARG A 22 12.63 0.19 -19.63
CA ARG A 22 13.40 -0.39 -20.73
C ARG A 22 12.56 -1.48 -21.39
N PRO A 23 12.44 -1.53 -22.73
CA PRO A 23 11.56 -2.49 -23.40
C PRO A 23 11.85 -3.97 -23.08
N ASP A 24 13.09 -4.32 -22.79
CA ASP A 24 13.56 -5.67 -22.45
C ASP A 24 13.74 -5.89 -20.93
N GLY A 25 13.28 -4.94 -20.11
CA GLY A 25 13.41 -4.99 -18.66
C GLY A 25 12.40 -5.91 -17.97
N VAL A 26 12.69 -6.22 -16.71
CA VAL A 26 11.81 -6.97 -15.80
C VAL A 26 11.29 -6.01 -14.74
N TYR A 27 9.97 -5.84 -14.66
CA TYR A 27 9.33 -4.94 -13.72
C TYR A 27 8.40 -5.70 -12.79
N VAL A 28 8.22 -5.17 -11.58
CA VAL A 28 7.22 -5.66 -10.63
C VAL A 28 6.19 -4.57 -10.35
N ASP A 29 4.92 -4.90 -10.50
CA ASP A 29 3.81 -4.16 -9.93
C ASP A 29 3.36 -4.90 -8.67
N ALA A 30 3.68 -4.37 -7.49
CA ALA A 30 3.43 -5.05 -6.22
C ALA A 30 1.96 -4.96 -5.76
N THR A 31 1.13 -4.18 -6.45
CA THR A 31 -0.26 -3.91 -6.08
C THR A 31 -1.14 -3.77 -7.33
N PHE A 32 -1.22 -4.85 -8.11
CA PHE A 32 -1.88 -4.89 -9.42
C PHE A 32 -3.26 -4.21 -9.44
N GLY A 33 -4.12 -4.51 -8.47
CA GLY A 33 -5.46 -3.96 -8.29
C GLY A 33 -6.38 -4.23 -9.47
N ARG A 34 -6.42 -3.27 -10.41
CA ARG A 34 -7.19 -3.37 -11.67
C ARG A 34 -6.33 -3.25 -12.92
N GLY A 35 -5.01 -3.33 -12.76
CA GLY A 35 -4.06 -3.38 -13.86
C GLY A 35 -3.84 -2.04 -14.56
N GLY A 36 -4.18 -0.92 -13.93
CA GLY A 36 -4.00 0.41 -14.50
C GLY A 36 -2.54 0.73 -14.81
N HIS A 37 -1.67 0.67 -13.79
CA HIS A 37 -0.23 0.84 -13.97
C HIS A 37 0.37 -0.32 -14.75
N SER A 38 0.05 -1.57 -14.39
CA SER A 38 0.48 -2.77 -15.13
C SER A 38 0.22 -2.69 -16.64
N GLY A 39 -0.97 -2.25 -17.06
CA GLY A 39 -1.30 -2.09 -18.47
C GLY A 39 -0.44 -1.04 -19.17
N ARG A 40 -0.11 0.07 -18.48
CA ARG A 40 0.81 1.09 -19.00
C ARG A 40 2.26 0.64 -19.02
N ILE A 41 2.68 -0.18 -18.05
CA ILE A 41 4.00 -0.82 -18.05
C ILE A 41 4.11 -1.78 -19.24
N LEU A 42 3.13 -2.68 -19.43
CA LEU A 42 3.08 -3.62 -20.55
C LEU A 42 3.08 -2.92 -21.92
N ALA A 43 2.42 -1.76 -22.03
CA ALA A 43 2.43 -0.96 -23.25
C ALA A 43 3.82 -0.38 -23.59
N ALA A 44 4.67 -0.16 -22.59
CA ALA A 44 6.04 0.32 -22.76
C ALA A 44 7.07 -0.82 -22.91
N LEU A 45 6.72 -2.04 -22.52
CA LEU A 45 7.56 -3.22 -22.70
C LEU A 45 7.55 -3.71 -24.16
N GLY A 46 8.67 -4.27 -24.59
CA GLY A 46 8.82 -5.03 -25.81
C GLY A 46 8.48 -6.52 -25.61
N ALA A 47 8.73 -7.34 -26.63
CA ALA A 47 8.43 -8.78 -26.59
C ALA A 47 9.33 -9.57 -25.61
N ALA A 48 10.53 -9.07 -25.33
CA ALA A 48 11.47 -9.66 -24.35
C ALA A 48 11.27 -9.12 -22.93
N GLY A 49 10.44 -8.09 -22.75
CA GLY A 49 10.14 -7.53 -21.44
C GLY A 49 9.26 -8.46 -20.62
N ARG A 50 9.29 -8.29 -19.30
CA ARG A 50 8.50 -9.08 -18.36
C ARG A 50 7.89 -8.20 -17.28
N LEU A 51 6.62 -8.43 -16.97
CA LEU A 51 5.95 -7.82 -15.83
C LEU A 51 5.49 -8.92 -14.87
N ILE A 52 5.83 -8.78 -13.60
CA ILE A 52 5.35 -9.63 -12.51
C ILE A 52 4.42 -8.77 -11.68
N ALA A 53 3.18 -9.20 -11.49
CA ALA A 53 2.16 -8.43 -10.81
C ALA A 53 1.63 -9.20 -9.61
N PHE A 54 1.75 -8.60 -8.43
CA PHE A 54 1.27 -9.15 -7.17
C PHE A 54 -0.09 -8.55 -6.83
N ASP A 55 -0.98 -9.38 -6.31
CA ASP A 55 -2.12 -8.91 -5.53
C ASP A 55 -2.58 -10.01 -4.57
N ARG A 56 -3.00 -9.61 -3.38
CA ARG A 56 -3.62 -10.52 -2.40
C ARG A 56 -5.11 -10.68 -2.62
N ASP A 57 -5.74 -9.83 -3.42
CA ASP A 57 -7.17 -9.92 -3.73
C ASP A 57 -7.40 -10.91 -4.88
N PRO A 58 -8.10 -12.04 -4.67
CA PRO A 58 -8.39 -13.00 -5.72
C PRO A 58 -9.10 -12.37 -6.94
N ARG A 59 -9.92 -11.33 -6.72
CA ARG A 59 -10.62 -10.63 -7.81
C ARG A 59 -9.68 -9.78 -8.65
N ALA A 60 -8.60 -9.28 -8.08
CA ALA A 60 -7.55 -8.60 -8.83
C ALA A 60 -6.79 -9.58 -9.72
N ILE A 61 -6.48 -10.76 -9.19
CA ILE A 61 -5.84 -11.86 -9.94
C ILE A 61 -6.74 -12.32 -11.10
N GLU A 62 -8.04 -12.50 -10.85
CA GLU A 62 -9.00 -12.82 -11.92
C GLU A 62 -9.04 -11.75 -13.01
N ALA A 63 -9.09 -10.47 -12.64
CA ALA A 63 -9.07 -9.36 -13.59
C ALA A 63 -7.78 -9.33 -14.42
N GLY A 64 -6.63 -9.63 -13.83
CA GLY A 64 -5.37 -9.67 -14.56
C GLY A 64 -5.26 -10.85 -15.52
N ARG A 65 -5.88 -12.01 -15.21
CA ARG A 65 -5.92 -13.17 -16.14
C ARG A 65 -6.64 -12.80 -17.43
N ALA A 66 -7.61 -11.90 -17.38
CA ALA A 66 -8.34 -11.43 -18.55
C ALA A 66 -7.48 -10.57 -19.51
N LEU A 67 -6.34 -10.03 -19.07
CA LEU A 67 -5.43 -9.28 -19.95
C LEU A 67 -4.74 -10.17 -20.99
N ASN A 68 -4.55 -11.46 -20.70
CA ASN A 68 -3.99 -12.46 -21.61
C ASN A 68 -2.70 -12.02 -22.33
N ASP A 69 -1.78 -11.37 -21.61
CA ASP A 69 -0.48 -10.95 -22.14
C ASP A 69 0.60 -11.97 -21.71
N PRO A 70 1.35 -12.59 -22.64
CA PRO A 70 2.37 -13.59 -22.30
C PRO A 70 3.53 -13.05 -21.46
N ARG A 71 3.71 -11.72 -21.40
CA ARG A 71 4.75 -11.07 -20.60
C ARG A 71 4.34 -10.84 -19.15
N LEU A 72 3.04 -10.97 -18.86
CA LEU A 72 2.47 -10.79 -17.53
C LEU A 72 2.48 -12.11 -16.75
N THR A 73 3.12 -12.10 -15.58
CA THR A 73 3.00 -13.16 -14.58
C THR A 73 2.22 -12.62 -13.39
N LEU A 74 1.10 -13.23 -13.03
CA LEU A 74 0.31 -12.87 -11.85
C LEU A 74 0.68 -13.74 -10.65
N VAL A 75 0.84 -13.11 -9.49
CA VAL A 75 1.18 -13.77 -8.21
C VAL A 75 0.10 -13.43 -7.18
N HIS A 76 -0.64 -14.45 -6.74
CA HIS A 76 -1.69 -14.31 -5.73
C HIS A 76 -1.12 -14.45 -4.30
N GLU A 77 -0.29 -13.51 -3.90
CA GLU A 77 0.30 -13.48 -2.57
C GLU A 77 0.37 -12.03 -2.06
N PRO A 78 0.40 -11.81 -0.73
CA PRO A 78 0.73 -10.51 -0.20
C PRO A 78 2.14 -10.14 -0.62
N PHE A 79 2.37 -8.85 -0.82
CA PHE A 79 3.62 -8.39 -1.37
C PHE A 79 4.80 -8.55 -0.38
N SER A 80 4.57 -8.89 0.91
CA SER A 80 5.66 -9.32 1.81
C SER A 80 6.32 -10.64 1.40
N ALA A 81 5.68 -11.45 0.55
CA ALA A 81 6.25 -12.67 -0.05
C ALA A 81 7.22 -12.39 -1.22
N PHE A 82 7.43 -11.11 -1.56
CA PHE A 82 8.15 -10.64 -2.76
C PHE A 82 9.40 -11.43 -3.12
N ALA A 83 10.38 -11.54 -2.22
CA ALA A 83 11.65 -12.18 -2.56
C ALA A 83 11.50 -13.69 -2.82
N GLY A 84 10.66 -14.37 -2.05
CA GLY A 84 10.42 -15.81 -2.20
C GLY A 84 9.69 -16.13 -3.51
N GLU A 85 8.71 -15.32 -3.89
CA GLU A 85 7.98 -15.47 -5.15
C GLU A 85 8.87 -15.16 -6.36
N LEU A 86 9.75 -14.14 -6.26
CA LEU A 86 10.74 -13.90 -7.32
C LEU A 86 11.72 -15.07 -7.48
N ASP A 87 12.16 -15.68 -6.37
CA ASP A 87 13.03 -16.87 -6.43
C ASP A 87 12.31 -18.07 -7.08
N ALA A 88 11.04 -18.32 -6.72
CA ALA A 88 10.23 -19.37 -7.34
C ALA A 88 10.03 -19.16 -8.85
N LEU A 89 9.99 -17.90 -9.30
CA LEU A 89 9.91 -17.51 -10.70
C LEU A 89 11.27 -17.47 -11.42
N GLY A 90 12.37 -17.78 -10.73
CA GLY A 90 13.73 -17.74 -11.26
C GLY A 90 14.25 -16.33 -11.55
N VAL A 91 13.72 -15.31 -10.85
CA VAL A 91 14.03 -13.90 -11.07
C VAL A 91 14.97 -13.38 -9.98
N GLY A 92 16.27 -13.33 -10.30
CA GLY A 92 17.28 -12.84 -9.35
C GLY A 92 17.21 -11.34 -9.09
N ALA A 93 16.89 -10.53 -10.11
CA ALA A 93 16.87 -9.07 -10.03
C ALA A 93 15.90 -8.45 -11.05
N VAL A 94 15.42 -7.23 -10.74
CA VAL A 94 14.42 -6.48 -11.51
C VAL A 94 14.87 -5.05 -11.78
N ASP A 95 14.40 -4.47 -12.89
CA ASP A 95 14.72 -3.12 -13.35
C ASP A 95 13.84 -2.05 -12.68
N GLY A 96 12.69 -2.43 -12.14
CA GLY A 96 11.86 -1.51 -11.36
C GLY A 96 10.76 -2.21 -10.57
N VAL A 97 10.35 -1.56 -9.48
CA VAL A 97 9.26 -2.00 -8.61
C VAL A 97 8.33 -0.81 -8.38
N LEU A 98 7.04 -1.01 -8.65
CA LEU A 98 5.97 -0.08 -8.35
C LEU A 98 5.12 -0.61 -7.20
N MET A 99 4.74 0.27 -6.27
CA MET A 99 3.81 -0.02 -5.18
C MET A 99 2.78 1.11 -5.08
N ASP A 100 1.56 0.87 -5.53
CA ASP A 100 0.38 1.73 -5.31
C ASP A 100 -0.38 1.24 -4.07
N LEU A 101 -0.10 1.85 -2.91
CA LEU A 101 -0.54 1.33 -1.61
C LEU A 101 -2.03 1.57 -1.34
N GLY A 102 -2.56 0.94 -0.30
CA GLY A 102 -3.94 1.11 0.12
C GLY A 102 -4.93 0.21 -0.61
N VAL A 103 -6.17 0.68 -0.74
CA VAL A 103 -7.29 -0.09 -1.29
C VAL A 103 -7.64 0.35 -2.69
N SER A 104 -7.96 -0.62 -3.54
CA SER A 104 -8.48 -0.36 -4.87
C SER A 104 -9.90 0.23 -4.80
N SER A 105 -10.29 1.02 -5.79
CA SER A 105 -11.66 1.56 -5.87
C SER A 105 -12.73 0.46 -5.80
N PRO A 106 -12.60 -0.71 -6.47
CA PRO A 106 -13.59 -1.77 -6.41
C PRO A 106 -13.74 -2.39 -5.02
N GLN A 107 -12.69 -2.38 -4.20
CA GLN A 107 -12.79 -2.81 -2.79
C GLN A 107 -13.63 -1.84 -1.96
N LEU A 108 -13.59 -0.54 -2.28
CA LEU A 108 -14.41 0.48 -1.62
C LEU A 108 -15.84 0.59 -2.17
N ASP A 109 -16.01 0.29 -3.46
CA ASP A 109 -17.28 0.44 -4.17
C ASP A 109 -18.17 -0.81 -4.05
N ASP A 110 -17.59 -2.00 -3.88
CA ASP A 110 -18.35 -3.20 -3.54
C ASP A 110 -18.66 -3.23 -2.05
N ALA A 111 -19.91 -2.96 -1.71
CA ALA A 111 -20.41 -3.00 -0.34
C ALA A 111 -20.09 -4.33 0.36
N SER A 112 -20.17 -5.48 -0.34
CA SER A 112 -19.95 -6.81 0.26
C SER A 112 -18.55 -7.01 0.86
N ARG A 113 -17.59 -6.14 0.50
CA ARG A 113 -16.23 -6.15 1.06
C ARG A 113 -16.13 -5.54 2.46
N GLY A 114 -17.13 -4.78 2.90
CA GLY A 114 -17.14 -4.17 4.23
C GLY A 114 -16.05 -3.11 4.46
N MET A 115 -15.40 -2.61 3.40
CA MET A 115 -14.26 -1.67 3.48
C MET A 115 -14.69 -0.22 3.76
N SER A 116 -15.98 0.08 3.62
CA SER A 116 -16.54 1.43 3.74
C SER A 116 -17.88 1.40 4.48
N PHE A 117 -18.20 2.51 5.14
CA PHE A 117 -19.52 2.77 5.74
C PHE A 117 -20.48 3.51 4.79
N ARG A 118 -20.14 3.62 3.50
CA ARG A 118 -21.04 4.24 2.50
C ARG A 118 -22.34 3.45 2.33
N PHE A 119 -22.24 2.12 2.41
CA PHE A 119 -23.35 1.20 2.36
C PHE A 119 -23.19 0.24 3.55
N ASP A 120 -24.31 -0.15 4.16
CA ASP A 120 -24.28 -1.14 5.21
C ASP A 120 -24.00 -2.53 4.61
N ALA A 121 -23.10 -3.27 5.24
CA ALA A 121 -22.60 -4.55 4.77
C ALA A 121 -21.90 -5.33 5.90
N PRO A 122 -21.66 -6.64 5.75
CA PRO A 122 -20.83 -7.39 6.70
C PRO A 122 -19.48 -6.70 6.94
N LEU A 123 -19.09 -6.61 8.20
CA LEU A 123 -17.85 -5.96 8.63
C LEU A 123 -16.64 -6.88 8.39
N ASP A 124 -16.28 -7.07 7.12
CA ASP A 124 -15.19 -7.95 6.69
C ASP A 124 -13.83 -7.23 6.70
N MET A 125 -13.65 -6.25 5.82
CA MET A 125 -12.42 -5.46 5.63
C MET A 125 -11.16 -6.22 5.17
N ARG A 126 -11.22 -7.52 4.87
CA ARG A 126 -10.05 -8.24 4.33
C ARG A 126 -9.85 -7.93 2.84
N MET A 127 -8.61 -7.62 2.47
CA MET A 127 -8.20 -7.49 1.07
C MET A 127 -8.12 -8.87 0.41
N ASP A 128 -7.68 -9.89 1.15
CA ASP A 128 -7.80 -11.30 0.77
C ASP A 128 -8.90 -11.98 1.62
N PRO A 129 -10.11 -12.19 1.09
CA PRO A 129 -11.20 -12.84 1.83
C PRO A 129 -10.99 -14.36 1.99
N THR A 130 -9.96 -14.96 1.37
CA THR A 130 -9.71 -16.41 1.45
C THR A 130 -8.96 -16.84 2.70
N ARG A 131 -8.32 -15.90 3.41
CA ARG A 131 -7.52 -16.17 4.59
C ARG A 131 -7.65 -15.05 5.63
N GLY A 132 -7.23 -15.33 6.86
CA GLY A 132 -7.24 -14.34 7.94
C GLY A 132 -8.61 -14.07 8.53
N GLU A 133 -8.61 -13.22 9.56
CA GLU A 133 -9.76 -12.87 10.38
C GLU A 133 -10.44 -11.59 9.87
N THR A 134 -11.77 -11.56 9.88
CA THR A 134 -12.56 -10.35 9.55
C THR A 134 -12.44 -9.28 10.63
N ALA A 135 -12.75 -8.02 10.30
CA ALA A 135 -12.87 -6.96 11.27
C ALA A 135 -13.93 -7.26 12.36
N ALA A 136 -15.05 -7.89 12.00
CA ALA A 136 -16.09 -8.32 12.95
C ALA A 136 -15.55 -9.34 13.96
N GLU A 137 -14.87 -10.40 13.49
CA GLU A 137 -14.29 -11.43 14.34
C GLU A 137 -13.21 -10.86 15.25
N TRP A 138 -12.33 -10.00 14.71
CA TRP A 138 -11.31 -9.33 15.50
C TRP A 138 -11.91 -8.48 16.61
N LEU A 139 -12.92 -7.64 16.30
CA LEU A 139 -13.62 -6.82 17.29
C LEU A 139 -14.36 -7.65 18.34
N ALA A 140 -14.86 -8.83 17.97
CA ALA A 140 -15.55 -9.71 18.91
C ALA A 140 -14.61 -10.18 20.03
N ARG A 141 -13.36 -10.54 19.71
CA ARG A 141 -12.38 -11.05 20.69
C ARG A 141 -11.44 -10.02 21.28
N ALA A 142 -11.13 -8.93 20.58
CA ALA A 142 -10.13 -7.96 21.00
C ALA A 142 -10.52 -7.29 22.32
N SER A 143 -9.52 -7.05 23.17
CA SER A 143 -9.69 -6.28 24.40
C SER A 143 -9.88 -4.79 24.10
N VAL A 144 -10.48 -4.05 25.04
CA VAL A 144 -10.58 -2.59 24.96
C VAL A 144 -9.20 -1.93 24.77
N ALA A 145 -8.16 -2.50 25.37
CA ALA A 145 -6.79 -2.01 25.24
C ALA A 145 -6.26 -2.18 23.82
N GLU A 146 -6.45 -3.36 23.21
CA GLU A 146 -6.05 -3.64 21.82
C GLU A 146 -6.80 -2.75 20.83
N ILE A 147 -8.13 -2.66 20.96
CA ILE A 147 -8.96 -1.78 20.11
C ILE A 147 -8.50 -0.33 20.25
N SER A 148 -8.33 0.15 21.49
CA SER A 148 -7.87 1.52 21.72
C SER A 148 -6.47 1.76 21.16
N ASN A 149 -5.57 0.75 21.14
CA ASN A 149 -4.25 0.90 20.59
C ASN A 149 -4.31 1.03 19.07
N VAL A 150 -5.02 0.12 18.39
CA VAL A 150 -5.22 0.14 16.94
C VAL A 150 -5.80 1.47 16.47
N LEU A 151 -6.87 1.96 17.13
CA LEU A 151 -7.50 3.23 16.76
C LEU A 151 -6.55 4.43 16.94
N ARG A 152 -5.70 4.40 17.96
CA ARG A 152 -4.72 5.47 18.23
C ARG A 152 -3.57 5.43 17.23
N GLU A 153 -2.95 4.27 17.05
CA GLU A 153 -1.72 4.12 16.27
C GLU A 153 -1.98 4.18 14.76
N TYR A 154 -3.07 3.56 14.30
CA TYR A 154 -3.39 3.46 12.88
C TYR A 154 -4.42 4.50 12.41
N GLY A 155 -5.23 5.04 13.31
CA GLY A 155 -6.27 6.02 12.98
C GLY A 155 -5.99 7.46 13.42
N ASP A 156 -4.97 7.68 14.26
CA ASP A 156 -4.78 8.95 14.98
C ASP A 156 -6.09 9.40 15.69
N GLU A 157 -6.85 8.44 16.24
CA GLU A 157 -8.18 8.69 16.79
C GLU A 157 -8.09 9.20 18.24
N ARG A 158 -8.51 10.44 18.46
CA ARG A 158 -8.49 11.09 19.78
C ARG A 158 -9.46 10.44 20.76
N PHE A 159 -10.57 9.91 20.25
CA PHE A 159 -11.59 9.23 21.03
C PHE A 159 -11.35 7.70 21.10
N ALA A 160 -10.14 7.22 20.80
CA ALA A 160 -9.83 5.80 20.69
C ALA A 160 -10.31 4.95 21.88
N TYR A 161 -10.02 5.39 23.11
CA TYR A 161 -10.43 4.66 24.31
C TYR A 161 -11.96 4.65 24.50
N ALA A 162 -12.62 5.79 24.21
CA ALA A 162 -14.07 5.90 24.32
C ALA A 162 -14.78 5.03 23.28
N ILE A 163 -14.29 5.01 22.03
CA ILE A 163 -14.81 4.16 20.95
C ILE A 163 -14.60 2.69 21.31
N ALA A 164 -13.42 2.32 21.79
CA ALA A 164 -13.14 0.95 22.22
C ALA A 164 -14.09 0.49 23.33
N LYS A 165 -14.39 1.35 24.31
CA LYS A 165 -15.39 1.07 25.36
C LYS A 165 -16.81 0.96 24.81
N ALA A 166 -17.18 1.81 23.85
CA ALA A 166 -18.50 1.74 23.23
C ALA A 166 -18.69 0.44 22.42
N ILE A 167 -17.66 0.00 21.70
CA ILE A 167 -17.67 -1.30 21.00
C ILE A 167 -17.76 -2.46 22.00
N ASP A 168 -16.99 -2.43 23.09
CA ASP A 168 -17.02 -3.44 24.16
C ASP A 168 -18.38 -3.51 24.87
N ALA A 169 -19.05 -2.38 25.06
CA ALA A 169 -20.41 -2.34 25.58
C ALA A 169 -21.42 -2.91 24.57
N ALA A 170 -21.30 -2.53 23.29
CA ALA A 170 -22.18 -3.00 22.23
C ALA A 170 -22.14 -4.53 22.06
N ARG A 171 -20.95 -5.15 22.18
CA ARG A 171 -20.81 -6.62 22.05
C ARG A 171 -21.55 -7.43 23.12
N GLN A 172 -21.93 -6.83 24.25
CA GLN A 172 -22.76 -7.50 25.26
C GLN A 172 -24.18 -7.81 24.75
N GLY A 173 -24.64 -7.06 23.75
CA GLY A 173 -25.93 -7.27 23.08
C GLY A 173 -25.85 -8.12 21.81
N GLY A 174 -24.67 -8.65 21.46
CA GLY A 174 -24.39 -9.36 20.21
C GLY A 174 -23.24 -8.73 19.42
N ASN A 175 -22.68 -9.48 18.47
CA ASN A 175 -21.51 -9.03 17.70
C ASN A 175 -21.78 -7.74 16.92
N VAL A 176 -20.81 -6.84 16.87
CA VAL A 176 -20.78 -5.71 15.92
C VAL A 176 -20.44 -6.29 14.55
N ALA A 177 -21.48 -6.58 13.76
CA ALA A 177 -21.38 -7.44 12.59
C ALA A 177 -21.41 -6.67 11.26
N THR A 178 -21.85 -5.42 11.26
CA THR A 178 -21.99 -4.62 10.04
C THR A 178 -21.25 -3.28 10.08
N THR A 179 -20.92 -2.76 8.90
CA THR A 179 -20.28 -1.45 8.75
C THR A 179 -21.16 -0.31 9.28
N GLY A 180 -22.48 -0.39 9.08
CA GLY A 180 -23.45 0.58 9.61
C GLY A 180 -23.47 0.60 11.14
N GLN A 181 -23.54 -0.57 11.78
CA GLN A 181 -23.51 -0.68 13.25
C GLN A 181 -22.24 -0.04 13.83
N LEU A 182 -21.08 -0.38 13.27
CA LEU A 182 -19.82 0.21 13.72
C LEU A 182 -19.81 1.74 13.51
N ALA A 183 -20.27 2.21 12.34
CA ALA A 183 -20.31 3.63 12.03
C ALA A 183 -21.21 4.41 13.00
N GLU A 184 -22.36 3.85 13.38
CA GLU A 184 -23.29 4.42 14.37
C GLU A 184 -22.67 4.50 15.76
N ILE A 185 -22.03 3.42 16.22
CA ILE A 185 -21.32 3.38 17.52
C ILE A 185 -20.26 4.48 17.59
N VAL A 186 -19.46 4.62 16.52
CA VAL A 186 -18.41 5.65 16.45
C VAL A 186 -19.03 7.04 16.40
N ALA A 187 -20.06 7.26 15.58
CA ALA A 187 -20.73 8.55 15.44
C ALA A 187 -21.38 9.02 16.74
N ALA A 188 -21.95 8.11 17.53
CA ALA A 188 -22.50 8.42 18.86
C ALA A 188 -21.41 8.77 19.89
N THR A 189 -20.18 8.31 19.68
CA THR A 189 -19.07 8.49 20.63
C THR A 189 -18.22 9.73 20.33
N VAL A 190 -17.99 10.03 19.06
CA VAL A 190 -17.11 11.11 18.61
C VAL A 190 -17.84 12.45 18.68
N ARG A 191 -17.41 13.32 19.61
CA ARG A 191 -18.07 14.62 19.87
C ARG A 191 -17.56 15.76 19.00
N THR A 192 -16.35 15.66 18.47
CA THR A 192 -15.73 16.68 17.60
C THR A 192 -15.08 16.01 16.40
N ARG A 193 -15.19 16.65 15.23
CA ARG A 193 -14.69 16.10 13.95
C ARG A 193 -14.10 17.17 13.05
N GLU A 194 -13.28 16.74 12.10
CA GLU A 194 -12.84 17.60 11.01
C GLU A 194 -14.03 17.94 10.09
N PRO A 195 -14.18 19.21 9.67
CA PRO A 195 -15.23 19.60 8.73
C PRO A 195 -15.17 18.77 7.45
N GLY A 196 -16.30 18.18 7.05
CA GLY A 196 -16.40 17.38 5.83
C GLY A 196 -15.91 15.92 5.95
N GLN A 197 -15.41 15.49 7.11
CA GLN A 197 -15.03 14.10 7.36
C GLN A 197 -16.09 13.39 8.21
N HIS A 198 -16.49 12.18 7.79
CA HIS A 198 -17.37 11.35 8.61
C HIS A 198 -16.63 10.87 9.88
N PRO A 199 -17.24 10.87 11.08
CA PRO A 199 -16.58 10.47 12.34
C PRO A 199 -15.95 9.07 12.29
N ALA A 200 -16.57 8.14 11.55
CA ALA A 200 -16.07 6.77 11.45
C ALA A 200 -14.83 6.60 10.54
N THR A 201 -14.42 7.63 9.77
CA THR A 201 -13.35 7.51 8.78
C THR A 201 -12.04 6.98 9.38
N ARG A 202 -11.59 7.56 10.50
CA ARG A 202 -10.35 7.18 11.18
C ARG A 202 -10.42 5.77 11.77
N THR A 203 -11.58 5.41 12.32
CA THR A 203 -11.81 4.07 12.87
C THR A 203 -11.76 3.01 11.76
N PHE A 204 -12.44 3.23 10.64
CA PHE A 204 -12.43 2.31 9.50
C PHE A 204 -11.04 2.17 8.90
N GLN A 205 -10.30 3.27 8.75
CA GLN A 205 -8.91 3.23 8.33
C GLN A 205 -8.05 2.38 9.28
N ALA A 206 -8.17 2.61 10.60
CA ALA A 206 -7.38 1.89 11.59
C ALA A 206 -7.64 0.38 11.58
N LEU A 207 -8.91 -0.02 11.52
CA LEU A 207 -9.29 -1.43 11.46
C LEU A 207 -8.84 -2.09 10.17
N ARG A 208 -8.97 -1.40 9.03
CA ARG A 208 -8.47 -1.89 7.74
C ARG A 208 -6.97 -2.13 7.78
N ILE A 209 -6.20 -1.17 8.29
CA ILE A 209 -4.75 -1.29 8.47
C ILE A 209 -4.42 -2.50 9.35
N CYS A 210 -5.14 -2.67 10.47
CA CYS A 210 -4.91 -3.78 11.40
C CYS A 210 -5.22 -5.15 10.78
N VAL A 211 -6.41 -5.33 10.21
CA VAL A 211 -6.89 -6.59 9.62
C VAL A 211 -5.98 -7.03 8.47
N ASN A 212 -5.47 -6.08 7.69
CA ASN A 212 -4.65 -6.36 6.51
C ASN A 212 -3.15 -6.23 6.77
N ARG A 213 -2.74 -5.94 8.02
CA ARG A 213 -1.35 -5.75 8.43
C ARG A 213 -0.58 -4.80 7.49
N GLU A 214 -1.22 -3.73 7.05
CA GLU A 214 -0.77 -2.92 5.89
C GLU A 214 0.62 -2.30 6.12
N LEU A 215 0.88 -1.83 7.35
CA LEU A 215 2.15 -1.18 7.69
C LEU A 215 3.27 -2.19 7.94
N GLU A 216 2.95 -3.36 8.51
CA GLU A 216 3.91 -4.45 8.66
C GLU A 216 4.33 -4.98 7.30
N GLU A 217 3.37 -5.24 6.42
CA GLU A 217 3.60 -5.64 5.03
C GLU A 217 4.52 -4.65 4.31
N LEU A 218 4.24 -3.35 4.40
CA LEU A 218 5.07 -2.30 3.79
C LEU A 218 6.50 -2.32 4.35
N SER A 219 6.66 -2.52 5.65
CA SER A 219 7.98 -2.57 6.29
C SER A 219 8.78 -3.80 5.88
N LEU A 220 8.10 -4.93 5.58
CA LEU A 220 8.72 -6.16 5.11
C LEU A 220 9.13 -6.09 3.63
N ILE A 221 8.33 -5.48 2.76
CA ILE A 221 8.62 -5.46 1.33
C ILE A 221 9.70 -4.45 0.94
N LEU A 222 9.73 -3.27 1.55
CA LEU A 222 10.69 -2.22 1.16
C LEU A 222 12.15 -2.72 1.09
N PRO A 223 12.70 -3.41 2.11
CA PRO A 223 14.06 -3.96 2.01
C PRO A 223 14.19 -5.07 0.97
N GLN A 224 13.18 -5.92 0.80
CA GLN A 224 13.18 -6.99 -0.20
C GLN A 224 13.20 -6.41 -1.63
N ALA A 225 12.37 -5.41 -1.91
CA ALA A 225 12.33 -4.74 -3.21
C ALA A 225 13.69 -4.13 -3.56
N VAL A 226 14.32 -3.39 -2.64
CA VAL A 226 15.64 -2.79 -2.89
C VAL A 226 16.73 -3.84 -3.08
N SER A 227 16.68 -4.95 -2.34
CA SER A 227 17.65 -6.04 -2.49
C SER A 227 17.63 -6.68 -3.89
N ARG A 228 16.48 -6.61 -4.58
CA ARG A 228 16.28 -7.20 -5.91
C ARG A 228 16.37 -6.18 -7.04
N LEU A 229 16.48 -4.88 -6.74
CA LEU A 229 16.70 -3.88 -7.79
C LEU A 229 18.10 -4.02 -8.37
N LYS A 230 18.19 -4.04 -9.71
CA LYS A 230 19.46 -3.82 -10.43
C LYS A 230 19.96 -2.40 -10.14
N THR A 231 21.25 -2.15 -10.34
CA THR A 231 21.82 -0.79 -10.36
C THR A 231 21.02 0.10 -11.30
N GLU A 232 20.72 1.32 -10.86
CA GLU A 232 19.81 2.31 -11.48
C GLU A 232 18.32 1.94 -11.51
N GLY A 233 17.97 0.72 -11.09
CA GLY A 233 16.59 0.27 -11.03
C GLY A 233 15.75 1.12 -10.07
N ARG A 234 14.46 1.27 -10.38
CA ARG A 234 13.59 2.27 -9.74
C ARG A 234 12.63 1.63 -8.73
N LEU A 235 12.59 2.18 -7.53
CA LEU A 235 11.52 1.95 -6.55
C LEU A 235 10.57 3.13 -6.60
N VAL A 236 9.34 2.91 -7.05
CA VAL A 236 8.27 3.91 -7.10
C VAL A 236 7.18 3.48 -6.11
N VAL A 237 6.86 4.35 -5.15
CA VAL A 237 5.84 4.05 -4.14
C VAL A 237 4.86 5.20 -4.04
N ILE A 238 3.56 4.89 -4.13
CA ILE A 238 2.45 5.83 -3.96
C ILE A 238 1.76 5.48 -2.65
N ALA A 239 1.75 6.42 -1.70
CA ALA A 239 1.09 6.29 -0.40
C ALA A 239 -0.18 7.16 -0.35
N PHE A 240 -1.24 6.70 0.31
CA PHE A 240 -2.52 7.43 0.41
C PHE A 240 -2.80 8.00 1.78
N HIS A 241 -2.01 7.63 2.79
CA HIS A 241 -2.08 8.24 4.10
C HIS A 241 -0.72 8.50 4.73
N SER A 242 -0.73 9.31 5.79
CA SER A 242 0.48 9.82 6.44
C SER A 242 1.34 8.75 7.09
N LEU A 243 0.75 7.63 7.55
CA LEU A 243 1.49 6.51 8.14
C LEU A 243 2.35 5.78 7.08
N GLU A 244 1.76 5.41 5.94
CA GLU A 244 2.48 4.82 4.80
C GLU A 244 3.58 5.76 4.31
N ASP A 245 3.25 7.03 4.01
CA ASP A 245 4.22 8.01 3.50
C ASP A 245 5.40 8.18 4.47
N ARG A 246 5.12 8.16 5.78
CA ARG A 246 6.16 8.29 6.81
C ARG A 246 7.13 7.11 6.79
N ILE A 247 6.63 5.88 6.61
CA ILE A 247 7.47 4.68 6.51
C ILE A 247 8.34 4.77 5.27
N VAL A 248 7.73 5.01 4.10
CA VAL A 248 8.45 5.12 2.80
C VAL A 248 9.48 6.24 2.84
N LYS A 249 9.10 7.43 3.30
CA LYS A 249 9.99 8.59 3.42
C LYS A 249 11.18 8.29 4.31
N ARG A 250 10.94 7.68 5.49
CA ARG A 250 11.99 7.34 6.44
C ARG A 250 12.93 6.31 5.83
N PHE A 251 12.39 5.22 5.32
CA PHE A 251 13.15 4.16 4.68
C PHE A 251 14.04 4.69 3.56
N MET A 252 13.48 5.41 2.58
CA MET A 252 14.24 5.95 1.46
C MET A 252 15.30 6.96 1.91
N ARG A 253 14.96 7.86 2.85
CA ARG A 253 15.91 8.86 3.36
C ARG A 253 17.07 8.23 4.13
N ASP A 254 16.80 7.21 4.93
CA ASP A 254 17.81 6.60 5.78
C ASP A 254 18.79 5.76 4.93
N HIS A 255 18.31 5.14 3.85
CA HIS A 255 19.12 4.43 2.85
C HIS A 255 19.69 5.33 1.74
N ALA A 256 19.31 6.60 1.70
CA ALA A 256 19.93 7.62 0.83
C ALA A 256 21.12 8.32 1.50
N LYS A 257 21.52 7.87 2.69
CA LYS A 257 22.72 8.34 3.39
C LYS A 257 23.84 7.32 3.24
N PRO A 258 25.09 7.77 3.05
CA PRO A 258 26.26 6.90 3.17
C PRO A 258 26.24 6.15 4.52
N PRO A 259 26.67 4.88 4.55
CA PRO A 259 26.94 4.16 5.78
C PRO A 259 27.79 4.99 6.76
N ALA A 260 27.46 4.93 8.04
CA ALA A 260 28.22 5.63 9.05
C ALA A 260 29.62 5.02 9.18
N LEU A 261 30.65 5.84 9.01
CA LEU A 261 32.03 5.43 9.22
C LEU A 261 32.48 5.75 10.65
N PRO A 262 33.39 4.95 11.25
CA PRO A 262 34.00 5.27 12.53
C PRO A 262 34.61 6.67 12.53
N LYS A 263 34.38 7.42 13.61
CA LYS A 263 34.94 8.77 13.77
C LYS A 263 36.47 8.69 13.73
N GLY A 264 37.10 9.56 12.94
CA GLY A 264 38.56 9.65 12.83
C GLY A 264 39.19 8.70 11.81
N LEU A 265 38.40 7.93 11.05
CA LEU A 265 38.93 7.11 9.95
C LEU A 265 39.36 8.03 8.79
N PRO A 266 40.66 8.04 8.40
CA PRO A 266 41.13 8.84 7.28
C PRO A 266 40.74 8.17 5.97
N ILE A 267 39.62 8.58 5.40
CA ILE A 267 39.16 8.12 4.08
C ILE A 267 39.21 9.27 3.07
N ARG A 268 39.64 8.97 1.85
CA ARG A 268 39.53 9.93 0.75
C ARG A 268 38.06 10.11 0.37
N GLU A 269 37.69 11.28 -0.13
CA GLU A 269 36.30 11.52 -0.56
C GLU A 269 35.85 10.55 -1.66
N ALA A 270 36.76 10.17 -2.58
CA ALA A 270 36.51 9.17 -3.61
C ALA A 270 36.32 7.73 -3.07
N GLU A 271 36.77 7.46 -1.84
CA GLU A 271 36.66 6.15 -1.17
C GLU A 271 35.46 6.11 -0.20
N ARG A 272 34.69 7.20 -0.10
CA ARG A 272 33.50 7.25 0.76
C ARG A 272 32.44 6.30 0.19
N PRO A 273 31.89 5.37 1.00
CA PRO A 273 30.86 4.47 0.53
C PRO A 273 29.65 5.26 0.05
N GLN A 274 29.13 4.90 -1.12
CA GLN A 274 27.93 5.54 -1.67
C GLN A 274 26.68 5.02 -0.93
N PRO A 275 25.61 5.83 -0.79
CA PRO A 275 24.36 5.34 -0.21
C PRO A 275 23.76 4.22 -1.10
N PRO A 276 23.07 3.22 -0.53
CA PRO A 276 22.44 2.16 -1.32
C PRO A 276 21.28 2.65 -2.22
N LEU A 277 20.64 3.76 -1.86
CA LEU A 277 19.61 4.41 -2.64
C LEU A 277 19.99 5.85 -2.99
N LEU A 278 19.49 6.33 -4.13
CA LEU A 278 19.53 7.72 -4.55
C LEU A 278 18.09 8.23 -4.63
N LEU A 279 17.76 9.32 -3.94
CA LEU A 279 16.44 9.93 -4.06
C LEU A 279 16.28 10.57 -5.44
N VAL A 280 15.12 10.38 -6.05
CA VAL A 280 14.83 10.86 -7.39
C VAL A 280 13.79 11.95 -7.29
N GLY A 281 14.26 13.20 -7.32
CA GLY A 281 13.40 14.37 -7.17
C GLY A 281 12.72 14.46 -5.80
N ASP A 282 11.76 15.38 -5.72
CA ASP A 282 10.91 15.57 -4.55
C ASP A 282 9.67 14.66 -4.59
N ALA A 283 8.91 14.64 -3.49
CA ALA A 283 7.64 13.93 -3.44
C ALA A 283 6.63 14.54 -4.43
N ILE A 284 6.00 13.69 -5.24
CA ILE A 284 5.05 14.10 -6.27
C ILE A 284 3.62 13.93 -5.74
N LYS A 285 2.76 14.89 -6.04
CA LYS A 285 1.33 14.88 -5.66
C LYS A 285 0.45 15.01 -6.90
N PRO A 286 -0.77 14.46 -6.88
CA PRO A 286 -1.72 14.63 -7.97
C PRO A 286 -1.97 16.08 -8.32
N SER A 287 -2.13 16.32 -9.62
CA SER A 287 -2.50 17.65 -10.12
C SER A 287 -3.90 18.05 -9.65
N LYS A 288 -4.20 19.36 -9.65
CA LYS A 288 -5.56 19.85 -9.34
C LYS A 288 -6.62 19.24 -10.28
N ALA A 289 -6.26 19.00 -11.54
CA ALA A 289 -7.14 18.39 -12.53
C ALA A 289 -7.42 16.92 -12.19
N GLU A 290 -6.39 16.16 -11.80
CA GLU A 290 -6.55 14.77 -11.37
C GLU A 290 -7.40 14.67 -10.10
N VAL A 291 -7.19 15.54 -9.11
CA VAL A 291 -8.00 15.55 -7.88
C VAL A 291 -9.46 15.92 -8.16
N ALA A 292 -9.72 16.78 -9.15
CA ALA A 292 -11.08 17.12 -9.56
C ALA A 292 -11.77 15.94 -10.26
N ALA A 293 -11.05 15.20 -11.10
CA ALA A 293 -11.57 14.02 -11.81
C ALA A 293 -11.70 12.79 -10.89
N ASN A 294 -10.78 12.62 -9.96
CA ASN A 294 -10.74 11.53 -8.99
C ASN A 294 -10.45 12.07 -7.58
N PRO A 295 -11.48 12.41 -6.79
CA PRO A 295 -11.28 12.92 -5.43
C PRO A 295 -10.50 11.99 -4.49
N ARG A 296 -10.40 10.69 -4.80
CA ARG A 296 -9.63 9.71 -4.01
C ARG A 296 -8.12 9.91 -4.14
N SER A 297 -7.65 10.55 -5.21
CA SER A 297 -6.22 10.83 -5.41
C SER A 297 -5.71 11.94 -4.48
N ARG A 298 -6.58 12.76 -3.86
CA ARG A 298 -6.20 13.96 -3.10
C ARG A 298 -5.06 13.76 -2.09
N SER A 299 -5.03 12.61 -1.43
CA SER A 299 -4.05 12.31 -0.38
C SER A 299 -2.82 11.55 -0.87
N ALA A 300 -2.76 11.22 -2.17
CA ALA A 300 -1.69 10.44 -2.74
C ALA A 300 -0.37 11.23 -2.73
N ILE A 301 0.70 10.56 -2.33
CA ILE A 301 2.07 11.07 -2.35
C ILE A 301 2.94 9.98 -2.96
N MET A 302 3.56 10.29 -4.10
CA MET A 302 4.52 9.41 -4.74
C MET A 302 5.95 9.78 -4.36
N ARG A 303 6.76 8.76 -4.08
CA ARG A 303 8.20 8.87 -3.84
C ARG A 303 8.95 7.90 -4.72
N VAL A 304 10.12 8.35 -5.17
CA VAL A 304 10.94 7.59 -6.11
C VAL A 304 12.38 7.53 -5.59
N ALA A 305 12.96 6.33 -5.65
CA ALA A 305 14.38 6.11 -5.40
C ALA A 305 14.98 5.25 -6.52
N ALA A 306 16.26 5.45 -6.81
CA ALA A 306 17.05 4.61 -7.69
C ALA A 306 18.06 3.81 -6.87
N ARG A 307 18.26 2.54 -7.24
CA ARG A 307 19.31 1.70 -6.65
C ARG A 307 20.68 2.20 -7.10
N SER A 308 21.59 2.44 -6.15
CA SER A 308 22.98 2.76 -6.48
C SER A 308 23.80 1.51 -6.78
N ALA A 309 25.06 1.69 -7.18
CA ALA A 309 26.01 0.59 -7.34
C ALA A 309 26.54 0.02 -6.00
N SER A 310 26.23 0.65 -4.85
CA SER A 310 26.69 0.17 -3.54
C SER A 310 26.06 -1.17 -3.18
N ALA A 311 26.76 -2.00 -2.40
CA ALA A 311 26.17 -3.19 -1.81
C ALA A 311 24.91 -2.86 -0.99
N TRP A 312 23.95 -3.79 -0.97
CA TRP A 312 22.77 -3.72 -0.11
C TRP A 312 23.02 -4.58 1.12
N GLU A 313 23.24 -3.95 2.26
CA GLU A 313 23.34 -4.61 3.56
C GLU A 313 22.17 -4.13 4.41
N TYR A 314 21.19 -5.00 4.64
CA TYR A 314 20.05 -4.72 5.50
C TYR A 314 20.16 -5.57 6.76
N ALA A 315 20.49 -4.92 7.88
CA ALA A 315 20.34 -5.53 9.20
C ALA A 315 18.85 -5.46 9.56
N GLY A 316 18.16 -6.61 9.46
CA GLY A 316 16.75 -6.75 9.82
C GLY A 316 16.48 -6.52 11.30
#